data_AF-A0A1C4WNB2-F1
#
_entry.id   AF-A0A1C4WNB2-F1
#
_cell.length_a   1.000
_cell.length_b   1.000
_cell.length_c   1.000
_cell.angle_alpha   90.00
_cell.angle_beta   90.00
_cell.angle_gamma   90.00
#
_symmetry.space_group_name_H-M   'P 1'
#
loop_
_entity.id
_entity.type
_entity.pdbx_description
1 polymer ?
#
loop_
_entity_poly.entity_id
_entity_poly.type
_entity_poly.pdbx_seq_one_letter_code
_entity_poly.pdbx_strand_id
1 'polypeptide(L)'
;MTLPDITAALRDLHVSIGQQQDLTKVVIQDAENARAEFRALTTGATNPLVNRALGNYAQGIVKLRDGSWLLAEAGDILAEYARAIGIDMPLRQPTEGKRKAELNPDEQSDTGPRQPGPQRVPQADEPAQRDLSAG
;
A
#
# COMPACT_ATOMS: atom_id res chain seq x y z
N MET A 1 26.71 17.42 -21.34
CA MET A 1 25.64 17.83 -20.42
C MET A 1 26.19 18.96 -19.56
N THR A 2 25.53 20.11 -19.60
CA THR A 2 25.93 21.35 -18.92
C THR A 2 25.07 21.58 -17.67
N LEU A 3 25.47 22.50 -16.79
CA LEU A 3 24.67 22.87 -15.61
C LEU A 3 23.24 23.38 -15.98
N PRO A 4 23.06 24.19 -17.04
CA PRO A 4 21.73 24.49 -17.57
C PRO A 4 20.92 23.25 -17.98
N ASP A 5 21.54 22.27 -18.64
CA ASP A 5 20.85 21.04 -19.05
C ASP A 5 20.38 20.23 -17.84
N ILE A 6 21.22 20.14 -16.80
CA ILE A 6 20.86 19.48 -15.53
C ILE A 6 19.70 20.22 -14.86
N THR A 7 19.74 21.55 -14.86
CA THR A 7 18.69 22.39 -14.27
C THR A 7 17.35 22.20 -14.97
N ALA A 8 17.36 22.17 -16.31
CA ALA A 8 16.16 21.90 -17.09
C ALA A 8 15.60 20.51 -16.78
N ALA A 9 16.45 19.48 -16.81
CA ALA A 9 16.02 18.10 -16.54
C ALA A 9 15.40 17.91 -15.15
N LEU A 10 15.96 18.55 -14.11
CA LEU A 10 15.42 18.48 -12.75
C LEU A 10 14.07 19.18 -12.63
N ARG A 11 13.91 20.35 -13.27
CA ARG A 11 12.63 21.06 -13.30
C ARG A 11 11.56 20.26 -14.04
N ASP A 12 11.90 19.67 -15.18
CA ASP A 12 10.98 18.84 -15.96
C ASP A 12 10.54 17.61 -15.16
N LEU A 13 11.48 16.95 -14.46
CA LEU A 13 11.17 15.82 -13.60
C LEU A 13 10.26 16.25 -12.42
N HIS A 14 10.53 17.40 -11.80
CA HIS A 14 9.71 17.92 -10.72
C HIS A 14 8.27 18.25 -11.18
N VAL A 15 8.13 18.85 -12.36
CA VAL A 15 6.82 19.09 -12.99
C VAL A 15 6.09 17.77 -13.27
N SER A 16 6.81 16.77 -13.81
CA SER A 16 6.23 15.45 -14.11
C SER A 16 5.72 14.74 -12.86
N ILE A 17 6.49 14.75 -11.77
CA ILE A 17 6.06 14.20 -10.47
C ILE A 17 4.81 14.94 -9.97
N GLY A 18 4.78 16.27 -10.08
CA GLY A 18 3.62 17.07 -9.70
C GLY A 18 2.36 16.70 -10.50
N GLN A 19 2.48 16.52 -11.81
CA GLN A 19 1.38 16.09 -12.67
C GLN A 19 0.90 14.68 -12.29
N GLN A 20 1.81 13.76 -12.01
CA GLN A 20 1.46 12.39 -11.59
C GLN A 20 0.74 12.38 -10.24
N GLN A 21 1.13 13.24 -9.29
CA GLN A 21 0.42 13.39 -8.01
C GLN A 21 -1.01 13.89 -8.23
N ASP A 22 -1.20 14.89 -9.07
CA ASP A 22 -2.53 15.47 -9.33
C ASP A 22 -3.44 14.47 -10.03
N LEU A 23 -2.91 13.73 -11.02
CA LEU A 23 -3.62 12.63 -11.68
C LEU A 23 -3.97 11.52 -10.68
N THR A 24 -3.04 11.14 -9.81
CA THR A 24 -3.26 10.07 -8.83
C THR A 24 -4.35 10.45 -7.83
N LYS A 25 -4.44 11.72 -7.40
CA LYS A 25 -5.54 12.21 -6.56
C LYS A 25 -6.90 12.04 -7.23
N VAL A 26 -7.01 12.41 -8.51
CA VAL A 26 -8.26 12.24 -9.30
C VAL A 26 -8.62 10.76 -9.39
N VAL A 27 -7.66 9.90 -9.73
CA VAL A 27 -7.88 8.44 -9.85
C VAL A 27 -8.32 7.82 -8.51
N ILE A 28 -7.73 8.23 -7.38
CA ILE A 28 -8.15 7.77 -6.05
C ILE A 28 -9.61 8.18 -5.78
N GLN A 29 -9.97 9.43 -6.06
CA GLN A 29 -11.33 9.93 -5.84
C GLN A 29 -12.35 9.18 -6.71
N ASP A 30 -12.02 8.98 -8.00
CA ASP A 30 -12.89 8.25 -8.92
C ASP A 30 -13.06 6.79 -8.49
N ALA A 31 -11.99 6.15 -8.02
CA ALA A 31 -12.04 4.79 -7.49
C ALA A 31 -12.91 4.68 -6.22
N GLU A 32 -12.83 5.68 -5.33
CA GLU A 32 -13.68 5.75 -4.14
C GLU A 32 -15.15 5.92 -4.49
N ASN A 33 -15.46 6.83 -5.43
CA ASN A 33 -16.81 7.06 -5.92
C ASN A 33 -17.39 5.78 -6.56
N ALA A 34 -16.64 5.16 -7.47
CA ALA A 34 -17.05 3.91 -8.12
C ALA A 34 -17.29 2.79 -7.11
N ARG A 35 -16.43 2.66 -6.09
CA ARG A 35 -16.63 1.67 -5.02
C ARG A 35 -17.89 1.95 -4.20
N ALA A 36 -18.18 3.21 -3.89
CA ALA A 36 -19.39 3.60 -3.16
C ALA A 36 -20.65 3.28 -3.98
N GLU A 37 -20.65 3.60 -5.28
CA GLU A 37 -21.74 3.26 -6.20
C GLU A 37 -21.95 1.75 -6.29
N PHE A 38 -20.88 0.96 -6.48
CA PHE A 38 -21.00 -0.50 -6.51
C PHE A 38 -21.55 -1.06 -5.20
N ARG A 39 -21.07 -0.57 -4.05
CA ARG A 39 -21.58 -0.99 -2.75
C ARG A 39 -23.08 -0.71 -2.63
N ALA A 40 -23.52 0.49 -3.05
CA ALA A 40 -24.93 0.87 -3.03
C ALA A 40 -25.79 -0.05 -3.92
N LEU A 41 -25.35 -0.30 -5.16
CA LEU A 41 -26.04 -1.17 -6.11
C LEU A 41 -26.12 -2.63 -5.64
N THR A 42 -25.15 -3.08 -4.86
CA THR A 42 -25.11 -4.45 -4.33
C THR A 42 -25.64 -4.58 -2.90
N THR A 43 -26.30 -3.54 -2.38
CA THR A 43 -26.86 -3.57 -1.03
C THR A 43 -27.86 -4.72 -0.90
N GLY A 44 -27.65 -5.59 0.09
CA GLY A 44 -28.48 -6.78 0.32
C GLY A 44 -28.10 -8.00 -0.54
N ALA A 45 -27.09 -7.91 -1.40
CA ALA A 45 -26.55 -9.07 -2.09
C ALA A 45 -25.81 -9.99 -1.09
N THR A 46 -26.27 -11.23 -0.96
CA THR A 46 -25.61 -12.28 -0.15
C THR A 46 -24.56 -13.07 -0.94
N ASN A 47 -24.18 -12.60 -2.13
CA ASN A 47 -23.22 -13.29 -2.98
C ASN A 47 -21.77 -13.06 -2.49
N PRO A 48 -21.04 -14.10 -2.07
CA PRO A 48 -19.68 -13.96 -1.54
C PRO A 48 -18.68 -13.41 -2.57
N LEU A 49 -18.91 -13.62 -3.87
CA LEU A 49 -18.05 -13.08 -4.93
C LEU A 49 -18.13 -11.56 -5.01
N VAL A 50 -19.31 -10.99 -4.73
CA VAL A 50 -19.52 -9.54 -4.71
C VAL A 50 -18.74 -8.91 -3.55
N ASN A 51 -18.86 -9.49 -2.35
CA ASN A 51 -18.11 -9.03 -1.18
C ASN A 51 -16.59 -9.12 -1.39
N ARG A 52 -16.12 -10.23 -1.99
CA ARG A 52 -14.70 -10.39 -2.34
C ARG A 52 -14.23 -9.35 -3.35
N ALA A 53 -15.04 -9.06 -4.37
CA ALA A 53 -14.71 -8.03 -5.37
C ALA A 53 -14.62 -6.63 -4.73
N LEU A 54 -15.57 -6.26 -3.88
CA LEU A 54 -15.55 -4.98 -3.14
C LEU A 54 -14.36 -4.86 -2.18
N GLY A 55 -13.94 -5.97 -1.56
CA GLY A 55 -12.74 -6.06 -0.72
C GLY A 55 -11.46 -5.88 -1.52
N ASN A 56 -11.31 -6.61 -2.63
CA ASN A 56 -10.17 -6.45 -3.55
C ASN A 56 -10.08 -5.01 -4.10
N TYR A 57 -11.22 -4.41 -4.43
CA TYR A 57 -11.28 -3.03 -4.88
C TYR A 57 -10.80 -2.06 -3.79
N ALA A 58 -11.25 -2.24 -2.53
CA ALA A 58 -10.77 -1.45 -1.40
C ALA A 58 -9.25 -1.54 -1.23
N GLN A 59 -8.69 -2.74 -1.35
CA GLN A 59 -7.25 -2.96 -1.28
C GLN A 59 -6.51 -2.25 -2.44
N GLY A 60 -7.11 -2.21 -3.63
CA GLY A 60 -6.60 -1.44 -4.76
C GLY A 60 -6.47 0.06 -4.46
N ILE A 61 -7.50 0.65 -3.83
CA ILE A 61 -7.49 2.07 -3.42
C ILE A 61 -6.37 2.33 -2.40
N VAL A 62 -6.15 1.43 -1.43
CA VAL A 62 -5.04 1.56 -0.48
C VAL A 62 -3.70 1.59 -1.21
N LYS A 63 -3.46 0.69 -2.16
CA LYS A 63 -2.22 0.68 -2.96
C LYS A 63 -2.03 1.97 -3.77
N LEU A 64 -3.10 2.56 -4.29
CA LEU A 64 -3.04 3.85 -4.98
C LEU A 64 -2.61 4.97 -4.04
N ARG A 65 -3.14 4.99 -2.81
CA ARG A 65 -2.75 5.97 -1.78
C ARG A 65 -1.29 5.81 -1.36
N ASP A 66 -0.83 4.57 -1.18
CA ASP A 66 0.59 4.28 -0.88
C ASP A 66 1.49 4.76 -2.03
N GLY A 67 1.11 4.50 -3.28
CA GLY A 67 1.80 4.99 -4.46
C GLY A 67 1.82 6.53 -4.54
N SER A 68 0.70 7.18 -4.21
CA SER A 68 0.63 8.65 -4.14
C SER A 68 1.57 9.22 -3.09
N TRP A 69 1.75 8.52 -1.96
CA TRP A 69 2.69 8.93 -0.92
C TRP A 69 4.14 8.78 -1.38
N LEU A 70 4.49 7.68 -2.04
CA LEU A 70 5.82 7.49 -2.63
C LEU A 70 6.15 8.55 -3.69
N LEU A 71 5.17 8.98 -4.49
CA LEU A 71 5.34 10.09 -5.43
C LEU A 71 5.57 11.44 -4.72
N ALA A 72 4.97 11.65 -3.55
CA ALA A 72 5.24 12.83 -2.73
C ALA A 72 6.68 12.82 -2.22
N GLU A 73 7.09 11.71 -1.61
CA GLU A 73 8.46 11.52 -1.10
C GLU A 73 9.52 11.67 -2.20
N ALA A 74 9.27 11.11 -3.39
CA ALA A 74 10.17 11.29 -4.54
C ALA A 74 10.32 12.76 -4.96
N GLY A 75 9.24 13.54 -4.89
CA GLY A 75 9.26 14.98 -5.18
C GLY A 75 10.10 15.77 -4.16
N ASP A 76 9.99 15.40 -2.88
CA ASP A 76 10.76 16.02 -1.79
C ASP A 76 12.26 15.69 -1.91
N ILE A 77 12.60 14.42 -2.13
CA ILE A 77 13.99 13.98 -2.37
C ILE A 77 14.61 14.72 -3.56
N LEU A 78 13.84 14.87 -4.64
CA LEU A 78 14.30 15.59 -5.83
C LEU A 78 14.55 17.08 -5.53
N ALA A 79 13.68 17.72 -4.74
CA ALA A 79 13.83 19.11 -4.33
C ALA A 79 15.08 19.31 -3.44
N GLU A 80 15.32 18.39 -2.50
CA GLU A 80 16.52 18.40 -1.68
C GLU A 80 17.81 18.24 -2.50
N TYR A 81 17.81 17.28 -3.44
CA TYR A 81 18.94 17.08 -4.35
C TYR A 81 19.23 18.35 -5.17
N ALA A 82 18.22 18.97 -5.77
CA ALA A 82 18.39 20.19 -6.54
C ALA A 82 18.96 21.33 -5.69
N ARG A 83 18.44 21.50 -4.46
CA ARG A 83 18.96 22.50 -3.52
C ARG A 83 20.44 22.26 -3.18
N ALA A 84 20.84 21.00 -2.98
CA ALA A 84 22.22 20.64 -2.67
C ALA A 84 23.21 21.04 -3.78
N ILE A 85 22.76 21.12 -5.04
CA ILE A 85 23.58 21.56 -6.19
C ILE A 85 23.31 23.02 -6.62
N GLY A 86 22.64 23.80 -5.76
CA GLY A 86 22.41 25.23 -5.96
C GLY A 86 21.25 25.58 -6.89
N ILE A 87 20.34 24.65 -7.15
CA ILE A 87 19.15 24.85 -7.98
C ILE A 87 17.94 25.01 -7.07
N ASP A 88 17.30 26.19 -7.13
CA ASP A 88 16.05 26.41 -6.42
C ASP A 88 14.87 25.83 -7.22
N MET A 89 14.05 25.03 -6.54
CA MET A 89 12.85 24.42 -7.10
C MET A 89 11.64 24.83 -6.25
N PRO A 90 10.48 25.07 -6.89
CA PRO A 90 9.27 25.42 -6.15
C PRO A 90 8.90 24.28 -5.19
N LEU A 91 8.76 24.60 -3.89
CA LEU A 91 8.23 23.62 -2.93
C LEU A 91 6.73 23.43 -3.19
N ARG A 92 6.32 22.18 -3.45
CA ARG A 92 4.91 21.80 -3.33
C ARG A 92 4.57 21.59 -1.86
N GLN A 93 3.36 21.95 -1.45
CA GLN A 93 2.89 21.69 -0.10
C GLN A 93 2.87 20.18 0.16
N PRO A 94 3.32 19.72 1.35
CA PRO A 94 3.27 18.32 1.71
C PRO A 94 1.83 17.81 1.61
N THR A 95 1.65 16.66 0.96
CA THR A 95 0.34 15.99 0.98
C THR A 95 0.16 15.42 2.39
N GLU A 96 -0.89 15.83 3.10
CA GLU A 96 -1.26 15.38 4.45
C GLU A 96 -1.69 13.89 4.47
N GLY A 97 -0.89 12.98 3.90
CA GLY A 97 -1.26 11.57 3.75
C GLY A 97 -0.97 10.69 4.96
N LYS A 98 -0.15 11.17 5.91
CA LYS A 98 0.29 10.38 7.07
C LYS A 98 -0.23 10.93 8.40
N ARG A 99 -1.51 11.30 8.49
CA ARG A 99 -2.20 11.32 9.78
C ARG A 99 -3.20 10.18 9.83
N LYS A 100 -2.73 9.09 10.42
CA LYS A 100 -3.52 7.95 10.90
C LYS A 100 -4.36 7.26 9.81
N ALA A 101 -3.81 6.17 9.28
CA ALA A 101 -4.62 4.97 9.13
C ALA A 101 -5.09 4.56 10.54
N GLU A 102 -6.09 5.25 11.08
CA GLU A 102 -6.95 4.67 12.10
C GLU A 102 -7.59 3.47 11.40
N LEU A 103 -7.09 2.29 11.77
CA LEU A 103 -7.77 1.03 11.52
C LEU A 103 -9.25 1.25 11.78
N ASN A 104 -10.04 1.11 10.71
CA ASN A 104 -11.49 1.17 10.81
C ASN A 104 -11.91 0.07 11.82
N PRO A 105 -12.60 0.40 12.94
CA PRO A 105 -12.95 -0.58 13.97
C PRO A 105 -13.88 -1.70 13.47
N ASP A 106 -14.43 -1.58 12.25
CA ASP A 106 -15.29 -2.60 11.63
C ASP A 106 -14.57 -3.88 11.17
N GLU A 107 -13.23 -3.93 11.19
CA GLU A 107 -12.49 -5.18 10.90
C GLU A 107 -12.24 -6.04 12.15
N GLN A 108 -12.70 -5.61 13.34
CA GLN A 108 -12.54 -6.34 14.59
C GLN A 108 -13.79 -7.15 14.97
N SER A 109 -14.31 -7.92 14.02
CA SER A 109 -15.37 -8.90 14.28
C SER A 109 -15.08 -10.23 13.57
N ASP A 110 -13.93 -10.85 13.85
CA ASP A 110 -13.85 -12.33 13.85
C ASP A 110 -12.58 -12.90 14.54
N THR A 111 -12.30 -12.49 15.79
CA THR A 111 -11.40 -13.27 16.64
C THR A 111 -12.06 -13.52 17.99
N GLY A 112 -12.68 -14.70 18.09
CA GLY A 112 -13.24 -15.23 19.33
C GLY A 112 -12.21 -15.34 20.47
N PRO A 113 -12.66 -15.44 21.72
CA PRO A 113 -11.84 -15.17 22.89
C PRO A 113 -10.79 -16.26 23.18
N ARG A 114 -9.61 -15.77 23.62
CA ARG A 114 -8.46 -16.46 24.21
C ARG A 114 -8.79 -17.70 25.07
N GLN A 115 -7.97 -18.74 24.91
CA GLN A 115 -7.51 -19.58 26.03
C GLN A 115 -5.97 -19.71 26.00
N PRO A 116 -5.26 -19.37 27.10
CA PRO A 116 -3.86 -19.74 27.31
C PRO A 116 -3.73 -20.87 28.34
N GLY A 117 -3.03 -21.96 27.98
CA GLY A 117 -2.53 -22.91 28.97
C GLY A 117 -2.12 -24.29 28.40
N PRO A 118 -1.14 -24.98 29.00
CA PRO A 118 -0.05 -25.60 28.26
C PRO A 118 0.03 -27.13 28.44
N GLN A 119 0.41 -27.89 27.40
CA GLN A 119 1.02 -29.21 27.60
C GLN A 119 2.13 -29.49 26.58
N ARG A 120 3.38 -29.45 27.06
CA ARG A 120 4.47 -30.25 26.51
C ARG A 120 4.08 -31.71 26.62
N VAL A 121 4.28 -32.48 25.56
CA VAL A 121 4.40 -33.94 25.65
C VAL A 121 5.77 -34.33 25.07
N PRO A 122 6.55 -35.20 25.74
CA PRO A 122 7.90 -35.57 25.32
C PRO A 122 7.87 -36.50 24.10
N GLN A 123 8.84 -36.30 23.21
CA GLN A 123 9.12 -37.16 22.07
C GLN A 123 9.95 -38.38 22.54
N ALA A 124 9.32 -39.55 22.54
CA ALA A 124 9.89 -40.90 22.63
C ALA A 124 8.79 -41.83 22.08
N ASP A 125 8.97 -42.78 21.16
CA ASP A 125 10.12 -43.49 20.63
C ASP A 125 9.89 -43.75 19.13
N GLU A 126 10.90 -43.56 18.29
CA GLU A 126 10.97 -44.21 16.97
C GLU A 126 11.54 -45.62 17.15
N PRO A 127 10.94 -46.65 16.50
CA PRO A 127 11.81 -47.63 15.87
C PRO A 127 11.24 -48.06 14.51
N ALA A 128 11.90 -47.68 13.41
CA ALA A 128 11.77 -48.39 12.14
C ALA A 128 12.91 -48.04 11.18
N GLN A 129 14.14 -48.48 11.47
CA GLN A 129 15.10 -48.75 10.40
C GLN A 129 15.16 -50.26 10.16
N ARG A 130 14.44 -50.65 9.10
CA ARG A 130 14.63 -51.92 8.40
C ARG A 130 16.04 -51.90 7.83
N ASP A 131 16.91 -52.75 8.35
CA ASP A 131 18.11 -53.17 7.63
C ASP A 131 17.85 -54.55 7.02
N LEU A 132 17.58 -54.53 5.72
CA LEU A 132 17.57 -55.71 4.87
C LEU A 132 18.92 -55.74 4.18
N SER A 133 19.79 -56.66 4.57
CA SER A 133 20.84 -57.16 3.69
C SER A 133 21.03 -58.66 3.94
N ALA A 134 20.72 -59.39 2.87
CA ALA A 134 20.89 -60.82 2.70
C ALA A 134 22.36 -61.16 2.44
N GLY A 135 22.78 -62.37 2.84
CA GLY A 135 24.08 -62.96 2.50
C GLY A 135 24.58 -63.89 3.57
#